data_AF-A0A3C1Y7H4-F1
#
_entry.id   AF-A0A3C1Y7H4-F1
#
_cell.length_a   1.000
_cell.length_b   1.000
_cell.length_c   1.000
_cell.angle_alpha   90.00
_cell.angle_beta   90.00
_cell.angle_gamma   90.00
#
_symmetry.space_group_name_H-M   'P 1'
#
loop_
_entity.id
_entity.type
_entity.pdbx_description
1 polymer ?
#
loop_
_entity_poly.entity_id
_entity_poly.type
_entity_poly.pdbx_seq_one_letter_code
_entity_poly.pdbx_strand_id
1 'polypeptide(L)'
;MQNINRQTDEQLVTAYANGDNEAFDILLRRYEDRIFTYIINIVKNKDVADDVFQETFVKAIATIRQGRYTDNGKFSAWLMRIAHNLIIDFYRQEKSENTVSADQEECNVLNRRDLS
;
A
#
# COMPACT_ATOMS: atom_id res chain seq x y z
N MET A 1 -15.42 20.57 -24.52
CA MET A 1 -14.63 19.93 -23.45
C MET A 1 -15.00 18.46 -23.45
N GLN A 2 -14.03 17.57 -23.66
CA GLN A 2 -14.25 16.12 -23.68
C GLN A 2 -14.74 15.69 -22.28
N ASN A 3 -15.81 14.91 -22.20
CA ASN A 3 -16.29 14.34 -20.94
C ASN A 3 -15.34 13.20 -20.51
N ILE A 4 -14.16 13.55 -19.96
CA ILE A 4 -13.14 12.60 -19.47
C ILE A 4 -13.71 11.61 -18.44
N ASN A 5 -14.79 11.97 -17.75
CA ASN A 5 -15.49 11.11 -16.81
C ASN A 5 -16.14 9.86 -17.45
N ARG A 6 -16.36 9.83 -18.78
CA ARG A 6 -16.90 8.67 -19.50
C ARG A 6 -15.83 7.75 -20.12
N GLN A 7 -14.56 8.07 -19.95
CA GLN A 7 -13.47 7.27 -20.49
C GLN A 7 -13.32 5.95 -19.73
N THR A 8 -12.83 4.93 -20.42
CA THR A 8 -12.45 3.66 -19.78
C THR A 8 -11.23 3.88 -18.88
N ASP A 9 -11.02 3.00 -17.91
CA ASP A 9 -9.85 3.13 -17.03
C ASP A 9 -8.54 3.07 -17.81
N GLU A 10 -8.50 2.27 -18.87
CA GLU A 10 -7.37 2.13 -19.76
C GLU A 10 -7.03 3.44 -20.49
N GLN A 11 -8.06 4.17 -20.94
CA GLN A 11 -7.93 5.49 -21.52
C GLN A 11 -7.43 6.52 -20.49
N LEU A 12 -7.98 6.48 -19.27
CA LEU A 12 -7.56 7.38 -18.19
C LEU A 12 -6.11 7.13 -17.75
N VAL A 13 -5.71 5.86 -17.62
CA VAL A 13 -4.32 5.50 -17.31
C VAL A 13 -3.37 5.98 -18.41
N THR A 14 -3.77 5.82 -19.67
CA THR A 14 -2.98 6.31 -20.81
C THR A 14 -2.88 7.84 -20.81
N ALA A 15 -3.98 8.55 -20.55
CA ALA A 15 -3.99 10.00 -20.44
C ALA A 15 -3.08 10.48 -19.29
N TYR A 16 -3.17 9.83 -18.13
CA TYR A 16 -2.32 10.13 -16.99
C TYR A 16 -0.83 9.88 -17.25
N ALA A 17 -0.51 8.76 -17.89
CA ALA A 17 0.88 8.45 -18.30
C ALA A 17 1.46 9.51 -19.24
N ASN A 18 0.60 10.17 -20.04
CA ASN A 18 0.97 11.26 -20.94
C ASN A 18 0.97 12.66 -20.27
N GLY A 19 0.72 12.73 -18.96
CA GLY A 19 0.82 13.98 -18.17
C GLY A 19 -0.51 14.65 -17.82
N ASP A 20 -1.66 14.04 -18.17
CA ASP A 20 -2.97 14.55 -17.77
C ASP A 20 -3.30 14.15 -16.32
N ASN A 21 -2.99 15.03 -15.36
CA ASN A 21 -3.23 14.75 -13.94
C ASN A 21 -4.71 14.57 -13.60
N GLU A 22 -5.64 15.24 -14.31
CA GLU A 22 -7.08 15.10 -14.05
C GLU A 22 -7.57 13.67 -14.32
N ALA A 23 -6.91 12.95 -15.24
CA ALA A 23 -7.25 11.57 -15.53
C ALA A 23 -7.01 10.64 -14.32
N PHE A 24 -6.00 10.92 -13.50
CA PHE A 24 -5.78 10.16 -12.26
C PHE A 24 -6.79 10.50 -11.18
N ASP A 25 -7.22 11.76 -11.06
CA ASP A 25 -8.26 12.13 -10.08
C ASP A 25 -9.57 11.38 -10.34
N ILE A 26 -9.90 11.13 -11.61
CA ILE A 26 -11.07 10.32 -11.98
C ILE A 26 -10.87 8.85 -11.60
N LEU A 27 -9.69 8.29 -11.85
CA LEU A 27 -9.36 6.93 -11.42
C LEU A 27 -9.46 6.81 -9.89
N LEU A 28 -8.87 7.76 -9.16
CA LEU A 28 -8.90 7.79 -7.70
C LEU A 28 -10.35 7.77 -7.19
N ARG A 29 -11.19 8.70 -7.64
CA ARG A 29 -12.61 8.78 -7.24
C ARG A 29 -13.41 7.52 -7.56
N ARG A 30 -13.06 6.80 -8.63
CA ARG A 30 -13.73 5.54 -8.98
C ARG A 30 -13.40 4.39 -8.02
N TYR A 31 -12.23 4.43 -7.40
CA TYR A 31 -11.67 3.30 -6.68
C TYR A 31 -11.44 3.53 -5.19
N GLU A 32 -11.44 4.78 -4.71
CA GLU A 32 -11.14 5.13 -3.32
C GLU A 32 -12.02 4.37 -2.32
N ASP A 33 -13.34 4.42 -2.46
CA ASP A 33 -14.27 3.77 -1.53
C ASP A 33 -14.07 2.26 -1.47
N ARG A 34 -13.89 1.62 -2.63
CA ARG A 34 -13.74 0.17 -2.73
C ARG A 34 -12.40 -0.29 -2.15
N ILE A 35 -11.32 0.42 -2.43
CA ILE A 35 -9.98 0.10 -1.93
C ILE A 35 -9.93 0.34 -0.42
N PHE A 36 -10.44 1.47 0.06
CA PHE A 36 -10.49 1.76 1.48
C PHE A 36 -11.30 0.73 2.25
N THR A 37 -12.50 0.40 1.75
CA THR A 37 -13.38 -0.63 2.33
C THR A 37 -12.68 -2.00 2.38
N TYR A 38 -11.95 -2.37 1.32
CA TYR A 38 -11.19 -3.61 1.32
C TYR A 38 -10.10 -3.62 2.41
N ILE A 39 -9.31 -2.54 2.48
CA ILE A 39 -8.21 -2.42 3.44
C ILE A 39 -8.74 -2.47 4.87
N ILE A 40 -9.69 -1.60 5.24
CA ILE A 40 -10.20 -1.49 6.61
C ILE A 40 -10.83 -2.79 7.12
N ASN A 41 -11.48 -3.56 6.24
CA ASN A 41 -12.06 -4.86 6.60
C ASN A 41 -11.01 -5.91 6.97
N ILE A 42 -9.79 -5.78 6.42
CA ILE A 42 -8.69 -6.70 6.72
C ILE A 42 -7.91 -6.20 7.93
N VAL A 43 -7.44 -4.95 7.90
CA VAL A 43 -6.54 -4.42 8.94
C VAL A 43 -7.26 -4.10 10.24
N LYS A 44 -8.57 -3.80 10.19
CA LYS A 44 -9.44 -3.48 11.34
C LYS A 44 -8.90 -2.37 12.26
N ASN A 45 -8.03 -1.52 11.72
CA ASN A 45 -7.46 -0.36 12.37
C ASN A 45 -7.52 0.81 11.37
N LYS A 46 -8.12 1.93 11.78
CA LYS A 46 -8.34 3.07 10.90
C LYS A 46 -7.04 3.76 10.49
N ASP A 47 -6.12 3.97 11.42
CA ASP A 47 -4.86 4.66 11.14
C ASP A 47 -4.01 3.84 10.17
N VAL A 48 -3.89 2.54 10.41
CA VAL A 48 -3.21 1.60 9.50
C VAL A 48 -3.91 1.56 8.12
N ALA A 49 -5.24 1.60 8.10
CA ALA A 49 -5.97 1.60 6.83
C ALA A 49 -5.72 2.89 6.03
N ASP A 50 -5.71 4.04 6.70
CA ASP A 50 -5.42 5.33 6.08
C ASP A 50 -3.98 5.35 5.51
N ASP A 51 -2.99 4.81 6.23
CA ASP A 51 -1.60 4.68 5.77
C ASP A 51 -1.46 3.75 4.54
N VAL A 52 -2.01 2.54 4.63
CA VAL A 52 -1.98 1.56 3.52
C VAL A 52 -2.71 2.10 2.29
N PHE A 53 -3.82 2.81 2.49
CA PHE A 53 -4.57 3.45 1.42
C PHE A 53 -3.73 4.50 0.70
N GLN A 54 -3.11 5.42 1.44
CA GLN A 54 -2.24 6.45 0.86
C GLN A 54 -1.08 5.83 0.09
N GLU A 55 -0.37 4.88 0.71
CA GLU A 55 0.77 4.21 0.08
C GLU A 55 0.35 3.43 -1.19
N THR A 56 -0.86 2.86 -1.21
CA THR A 56 -1.42 2.19 -2.39
C THR A 56 -1.48 3.15 -3.59
N PHE A 57 -2.06 4.35 -3.40
CA PHE A 57 -2.19 5.33 -4.48
C PHE A 57 -0.87 6.00 -4.84
N VAL A 58 0.03 6.23 -3.86
CA VAL A 58 1.39 6.71 -4.13
C VAL A 58 2.16 5.73 -5.02
N LYS A 59 2.12 4.43 -4.70
CA LYS A 59 2.74 3.40 -5.55
C LYS A 59 2.09 3.32 -6.92
N ALA A 60 0.76 3.47 -6.99
CA ALA A 60 0.05 3.46 -8.27
C ALA A 60 0.51 4.62 -9.17
N ILE A 61 0.52 5.85 -8.64
CA ILE A 61 1.03 7.05 -9.30
C ILE A 61 2.45 6.83 -9.81
N ALA A 62 3.35 6.42 -8.92
CA ALA A 62 4.76 6.23 -9.25
C ALA A 62 4.94 5.20 -10.36
N THR A 63 4.22 4.07 -10.31
CA THR A 63 4.34 2.99 -11.29
C THR A 63 3.84 3.42 -12.68
N ILE A 64 2.71 4.14 -12.74
CA ILE A 64 2.17 4.62 -14.02
C ILE A 64 3.10 5.68 -14.63
N ARG A 65 3.56 6.65 -13.82
CA ARG A 65 4.48 7.71 -14.29
C ARG A 65 5.84 7.17 -14.74
N GLN A 66 6.28 6.05 -14.18
CA GLN A 66 7.49 5.35 -14.61
C GLN A 66 7.29 4.51 -15.88
N GLY A 67 6.08 4.45 -16.45
CA GLY A 67 5.76 3.63 -17.62
C GLY A 67 5.83 2.13 -17.34
N ARG A 68 5.72 1.71 -16.08
CA ARG A 68 5.83 0.30 -15.64
C ARG A 68 4.47 -0.40 -15.52
N TYR A 69 3.38 0.30 -15.78
CA TYR A 69 2.05 -0.29 -15.77
C TYR A 69 1.81 -1.11 -17.05
N THR A 70 1.51 -2.39 -16.90
CA THR A 70 1.36 -3.33 -18.04
C THR A 70 0.06 -4.15 -17.99
N ASP A 71 -0.89 -3.84 -17.11
CA ASP A 71 -2.01 -4.75 -16.80
C ASP A 71 -3.18 -4.70 -17.81
N ASN A 72 -2.95 -4.16 -19.02
CA ASN A 72 -3.86 -4.18 -20.18
C ASN A 72 -5.35 -4.01 -19.82
N GLY A 73 -5.68 -2.91 -19.16
CA GLY A 73 -7.06 -2.54 -18.85
C GLY A 73 -7.62 -3.12 -17.55
N LYS A 74 -6.87 -3.96 -16.83
CA LYS A 74 -7.29 -4.52 -15.53
C LYS A 74 -6.88 -3.67 -14.33
N PHE A 75 -7.02 -2.35 -14.46
CA PHE A 75 -6.57 -1.39 -13.45
C PHE A 75 -7.05 -1.72 -12.03
N SER A 76 -8.33 -2.07 -11.88
CA SER A 76 -8.91 -2.44 -10.58
C SER A 76 -8.19 -3.63 -9.92
N ALA A 77 -7.89 -4.68 -10.69
CA ALA A 77 -7.24 -5.88 -10.17
C ALA A 77 -5.79 -5.60 -9.77
N TRP A 78 -5.09 -4.82 -10.60
CA TRP A 78 -3.74 -4.36 -10.31
C TRP A 78 -3.68 -3.50 -9.03
N LEU A 79 -4.60 -2.54 -8.88
CA LEU A 79 -4.66 -1.66 -7.71
C LEU A 79 -4.96 -2.45 -6.42
N MET A 80 -5.89 -3.40 -6.50
CA MET A 80 -6.17 -4.33 -5.39
C MET A 80 -4.94 -5.15 -5.00
N ARG A 81 -4.12 -5.57 -5.97
CA ARG A 81 -2.89 -6.32 -5.71
C ARG A 81 -1.84 -5.47 -4.97
N ILE A 82 -1.72 -4.18 -5.31
CA ILE A 82 -0.86 -3.24 -4.58
C ILE A 82 -1.30 -3.16 -3.11
N ALA A 83 -2.59 -2.89 -2.87
CA ALA A 83 -3.14 -2.81 -1.52
C ALA A 83 -2.92 -4.12 -0.74
N HIS A 84 -3.20 -5.26 -1.36
CA HIS A 84 -3.02 -6.56 -0.73
C HIS A 84 -1.56 -6.83 -0.34
N ASN A 85 -0.60 -6.52 -1.21
CA ASN A 85 0.82 -6.68 -0.91
C ASN A 85 1.25 -5.80 0.28
N LEU A 86 0.76 -4.56 0.33
CA LEU A 86 1.04 -3.66 1.44
C LEU A 86 0.49 -4.16 2.77
N ILE A 87 -0.72 -4.73 2.77
CA ILE A 87 -1.31 -5.36 3.95
C ILE A 87 -0.46 -6.56 4.40
N ILE A 88 -0.02 -7.41 3.48
CA ILE A 88 0.86 -8.54 3.81
C ILE A 88 2.19 -8.04 4.41
N ASP A 89 2.78 -7.00 3.81
CA ASP A 89 4.03 -6.43 4.28
C ASP A 89 3.89 -5.84 5.69
N PHE A 90 2.79 -5.14 5.98
CA PHE A 90 2.44 -4.63 7.30
C PHE A 90 2.41 -5.77 8.35
N TYR A 91 1.67 -6.85 8.09
CA TYR A 91 1.61 -7.98 9.04
C TYR A 91 2.91 -8.76 9.16
N ARG A 92 3.73 -8.79 8.10
CA ARG A 92 5.06 -9.38 8.15
C ARG A 92 5.99 -8.59 9.08
N GLN A 93 5.91 -7.25 9.04
CA GLN A 93 6.67 -6.37 9.92
C GLN A 93 6.19 -6.47 11.36
N GLU A 94 4.88 -6.41 11.61
CA GLU A 94 4.28 -6.54 12.95
C GLU A 94 4.70 -7.86 13.63
N LYS A 95 4.70 -8.98 12.88
CA LYS A 95 5.17 -10.27 13.39
C LYS A 95 6.67 -10.27 13.72
N SER A 96 7.48 -9.62 12.89
CA SER A 96 8.92 -9.51 13.13
C SER A 96 9.20 -8.69 14.40
N GLU A 97 8.50 -7.58 14.59
CA GLU A 97 8.64 -6.72 15.79
C GLU A 97 8.21 -7.46 17.06
N ASN A 98 7.10 -8.21 17.01
CA ASN A 98 6.65 -9.02 18.14
C ASN A 98 7.59 -10.18 18.49
N THR A 99 8.38 -10.68 17.54
CA THR A 99 9.34 -11.77 17.80
C THR A 99 10.62 -11.26 18.48
N VAL A 100 10.98 -9.99 18.31
CA VAL A 100 12.17 -9.38 18.93
C VAL A 100 11.95 -9.04 20.42
N SER A 101 10.72 -9.15 20.93
CA SER A 101 10.39 -8.85 22.33
C SER A 101 10.59 -10.03 23.31
N ALA A 102 11.12 -11.18 22.86
CA ALA A 102 11.21 -12.40 23.69
C ALA A 102 12.61 -12.74 24.25
N ASP A 103 13.64 -11.91 24.04
CA ASP A 103 15.00 -12.15 24.56
C ASP A 103 15.52 -10.99 25.43
N GLN A 104 14.72 -10.54 26.41
CA GLN A 104 15.27 -9.94 27.63
C GLN A 104 15.41 -11.03 28.70
N GLU A 105 16.23 -12.05 28.44
CA GLU A 105 16.82 -12.82 29.52
C GLU A 105 17.85 -11.92 30.22
N GLU A 106 17.66 -11.76 31.53
CA GLU A 106 18.48 -10.97 32.43
C GLU A 106 19.98 -11.14 32.17
N CYS A 107 20.63 -10.06 31.70
CA CYS A 107 22.07 -9.96 31.80
C CYS A 107 22.43 -9.81 33.29
N ASN A 108 22.57 -10.91 34.01
CA ASN A 108 23.22 -10.95 35.32
C ASN A 108 24.72 -10.69 35.13
N VAL A 109 25.09 -9.43 34.89
CA VAL A 109 26.48 -9.00 34.64
C VAL A 109 27.36 -9.05 35.89
N LEU A 110 26.84 -9.42 37.06
CA LEU A 110 27.55 -9.29 38.34
C LEU A 110 27.41 -10.54 39.22
N ASN A 111 28.06 -11.64 38.84
CA ASN A 111 28.56 -12.58 39.84
C ASN A 111 29.94 -13.11 39.48
N ARG A 112 30.92 -12.19 39.40
CA ARG A 112 32.32 -12.57 39.54
C ARG A 112 32.62 -12.66 41.05
N ARG A 113 32.52 -13.88 41.57
CA ARG A 113 33.06 -14.39 42.84
C ARG A 113 33.61 -15.78 42.50
N ASP A 114 34.86 -16.16 42.66
CA ASP A 114 36.03 -15.58 43.30
C ASP A 114 37.26 -16.17 42.60
N LEU A 115 38.36 -15.41 42.57
CA LEU A 115 39.70 -15.95 42.34
C LEU A 115 40.13 -16.69 43.63
N SER A 116 40.44 -17.97 43.52
CA SER A 116 41.37 -18.70 44.39
C SER A 116 41.97 -19.85 43.62
#